data_AF-A0A9D6QGK2-F1
#
_entry.id   AF-A0A9D6QGK2-F1
#
_cell.length_a   1.000
_cell.length_b   1.000
_cell.length_c   1.000
_cell.angle_alpha   90.00
_cell.angle_beta   90.00
_cell.angle_gamma   90.00
#
_symmetry.space_group_name_H-M   'P 1'
#
loop_
_entity.id
_entity.type
_entity.pdbx_description
1 polymer ?
#
loop_
_entity_poly.entity_id
_entity_poly.type
_entity_poly.pdbx_seq_one_letter_code
_entity_poly.pdbx_strand_id
1 'polypeptide(L)'
;MKMQRNGKILKFLVSNAIALALFSAPSLAQEQKEDNSFVLDKIIVKVDNHIVLKSELESAYQSYLTEGNVGSDEAKCGLLNRLIMNKLMVAKAEIDSVIVTDLEVDQNTTQRMGMIMQNYGNSAEELEKQFGKTLDQIKIELRDQVREQLLSNEMTQRITKKLTSLPQT
;
A
#
# COMPACT_ATOMS: atom_id res chain seq x y z
N MET A 1 -16.18 -23.44 -69.45
CA MET A 1 -17.63 -23.73 -69.51
C MET A 1 -18.25 -23.33 -68.17
N LYS A 2 -19.10 -22.30 -68.16
CA LYS A 2 -19.90 -21.86 -66.99
C LYS A 2 -21.07 -22.83 -66.78
N MET A 3 -21.42 -23.16 -65.53
CA MET A 3 -22.81 -23.41 -65.10
C MET A 3 -22.87 -23.49 -63.56
N GLN A 4 -23.07 -22.36 -62.88
CA GLN A 4 -24.32 -21.87 -62.27
C GLN A 4 -24.80 -22.62 -61.00
N ARG A 5 -24.72 -21.87 -59.89
CA ARG A 5 -25.10 -22.20 -58.52
C ARG A 5 -26.50 -21.59 -58.24
N ASN A 6 -27.52 -22.42 -58.01
CA ASN A 6 -28.88 -21.96 -57.73
C ASN A 6 -29.11 -21.69 -56.23
N GLY A 7 -28.87 -20.44 -55.81
CA GLY A 7 -29.02 -19.93 -54.44
C GLY A 7 -30.44 -19.52 -54.04
N LYS A 8 -31.45 -20.37 -54.25
CA LYS A 8 -32.84 -20.06 -53.87
C LYS A 8 -33.40 -20.89 -52.69
N ILE A 9 -32.83 -22.06 -52.39
CA ILE A 9 -33.30 -22.91 -51.28
C ILE A 9 -32.74 -22.44 -49.92
N LEU A 10 -31.57 -21.81 -49.90
CA LEU A 10 -30.93 -21.34 -48.66
C LEU A 10 -31.61 -20.10 -48.05
N LYS A 11 -32.37 -19.31 -48.83
CA LYS A 11 -33.07 -18.11 -48.32
C LYS A 11 -34.37 -18.44 -47.57
N PHE A 12 -34.97 -19.60 -47.82
CA PHE A 12 -36.24 -19.98 -47.21
C PHE A 12 -36.09 -20.46 -45.76
N LEU A 13 -34.92 -20.99 -45.38
CA LEU A 13 -34.64 -21.38 -44.00
C LEU A 13 -34.23 -20.20 -43.10
N VAL A 14 -33.70 -19.12 -43.68
CA VAL A 14 -33.27 -17.94 -42.91
C VAL A 14 -34.45 -16.99 -42.64
N SER A 15 -35.49 -16.99 -43.46
CA SER A 15 -36.59 -16.02 -43.34
C SER A 15 -37.66 -16.36 -42.30
N ASN A 16 -37.68 -17.58 -41.74
CA ASN A 16 -38.72 -18.02 -40.79
C ASN A 16 -38.21 -18.25 -39.35
N ALA A 17 -36.95 -17.91 -39.07
CA ALA A 17 -36.40 -17.89 -37.71
C ALA A 17 -36.51 -16.51 -37.04
N ILE A 18 -36.96 -15.49 -37.77
CA ILE A 18 -37.04 -14.09 -37.30
C ILE A 18 -38.45 -13.76 -36.76
N ALA A 19 -39.41 -14.68 -36.86
CA ALA A 19 -40.80 -14.50 -36.44
C ALA A 19 -41.19 -15.31 -35.17
N LEU A 20 -40.25 -15.50 -34.25
CA LEU A 20 -40.50 -15.74 -32.82
C LEU A 20 -39.79 -14.59 -32.07
N ALA A 21 -40.28 -13.36 -32.15
CA ALA A 21 -41.44 -12.91 -31.39
C ALA A 21 -41.50 -13.52 -29.98
N LEU A 22 -40.89 -12.78 -29.04
CA LEU A 22 -41.60 -12.30 -27.85
C LEU A 22 -42.03 -13.37 -26.84
N PHE A 23 -41.10 -13.86 -26.03
CA PHE A 23 -41.45 -14.32 -24.69
C PHE A 23 -40.32 -14.06 -23.69
N SER A 24 -40.55 -13.03 -22.86
CA SER A 24 -39.98 -12.82 -21.52
C SER A 24 -38.47 -13.01 -21.35
N ALA A 25 -37.70 -11.96 -21.62
CA ALA A 25 -36.49 -11.74 -20.82
C ALA A 25 -36.95 -11.04 -19.53
N PRO A 26 -36.94 -11.68 -18.35
CA PRO A 26 -36.92 -10.91 -17.13
C PRO A 26 -35.66 -10.06 -17.19
N SER A 27 -35.82 -8.74 -17.17
CA SER A 27 -34.72 -7.83 -16.86
C SER A 27 -34.14 -8.31 -15.55
N LEU A 28 -32.97 -8.94 -15.61
CA LEU A 28 -32.06 -8.94 -14.48
C LEU A 28 -31.64 -7.47 -14.34
N ALA A 29 -32.47 -6.72 -13.62
CA ALA A 29 -32.00 -5.57 -12.89
C ALA A 29 -30.89 -6.10 -11.99
N GLN A 30 -29.65 -6.05 -12.48
CA GLN A 30 -28.51 -6.02 -11.59
C GLN A 30 -28.70 -4.73 -10.81
N GLU A 31 -29.31 -4.87 -9.64
CA GLU A 31 -29.14 -3.97 -8.52
C GLU A 31 -27.62 -4.00 -8.26
N GLN A 32 -26.89 -3.14 -8.96
CA GLN A 32 -25.52 -2.82 -8.62
C GLN A 32 -25.65 -2.14 -7.27
N LYS A 33 -25.61 -2.96 -6.22
CA LYS A 33 -25.33 -2.50 -4.88
C LYS A 33 -23.93 -1.90 -4.99
N GLU A 34 -23.88 -0.61 -5.28
CA GLU A 34 -22.74 0.22 -4.91
C GLU A 34 -22.65 0.08 -3.40
N ASP A 35 -21.93 -0.96 -2.98
CA ASP A 35 -21.38 -1.01 -1.66
C ASP A 35 -20.34 0.11 -1.65
N ASN A 36 -20.82 1.33 -1.38
CA ASN A 36 -20.03 2.46 -0.89
C ASN A 36 -19.50 2.10 0.52
N SER A 37 -18.99 0.88 0.67
CA SER A 37 -18.23 0.42 1.81
C SER A 37 -16.96 1.21 1.77
N PHE A 38 -16.93 2.28 2.54
CA PHE A 38 -15.72 3.02 2.83
C PHE A 38 -14.68 1.99 3.31
N VAL A 39 -13.67 1.74 2.49
CA VAL A 39 -12.61 0.77 2.80
C VAL A 39 -11.78 1.37 3.93
N LEU A 40 -12.22 1.10 5.17
CA LEU A 40 -11.52 1.49 6.37
C LEU A 40 -10.27 0.65 6.53
N ASP A 41 -9.16 1.33 6.77
CA ASP A 41 -7.93 0.65 7.11
C ASP A 41 -8.07 -0.05 8.47
N LYS A 42 -7.58 -1.29 8.54
CA LYS A 42 -7.75 -2.15 9.71
C LYS A 42 -6.53 -2.03 10.60
N ILE A 43 -6.76 -1.84 11.90
CA ILE A 43 -5.70 -2.00 12.91
C ILE A 43 -5.46 -3.49 13.10
N ILE A 44 -4.23 -3.94 12.88
CA ILE A 44 -3.85 -5.35 13.07
C ILE A 44 -3.07 -5.56 14.37
N VAL A 45 -2.37 -4.54 14.86
CA VAL A 45 -1.64 -4.57 16.13
C VAL A 45 -1.69 -3.20 16.81
N LYS A 46 -1.75 -3.19 18.14
CA LYS A 46 -1.57 -2.01 18.99
C LYS A 46 -0.40 -2.23 19.93
N VAL A 47 0.53 -1.28 19.97
CA VAL A 47 1.70 -1.25 20.86
C VAL A 47 1.68 0.07 21.61
N ASP A 48 1.20 0.04 22.85
CA ASP A 48 0.97 1.25 23.65
C ASP A 48 0.09 2.29 22.91
N ASN A 49 0.61 3.49 22.63
CA ASN A 49 -0.09 4.54 21.87
C ASN A 49 0.06 4.41 20.35
N HIS A 50 0.88 3.47 19.88
CA HIS A 50 1.17 3.26 18.47
C HIS A 50 0.36 2.10 17.91
N ILE A 51 -0.01 2.18 16.63
CA ILE A 51 -0.77 1.14 15.93
C ILE A 51 -0.03 0.72 14.67
N VAL A 52 -0.18 -0.54 14.30
CA VAL A 52 0.23 -1.06 12.99
C VAL A 52 -1.03 -1.32 12.19
N LEU A 53 -1.09 -0.69 11.02
CA LEU A 53 -2.20 -0.81 10.10
C LEU A 53 -2.00 -1.98 9.13
N LYS A 54 -3.12 -2.51 8.62
CA LYS A 54 -3.05 -3.55 7.60
C LYS A 54 -2.39 -3.00 6.34
N SER A 55 -2.74 -1.78 5.92
CA SER A 55 -2.13 -1.14 4.74
C SER A 55 -0.61 -1.05 4.86
N GLU A 56 -0.09 -0.70 6.04
CA GLU A 56 1.35 -0.58 6.32
C GLU A 56 2.07 -1.91 6.11
N LEU A 57 1.51 -3.01 6.63
CA LEU A 57 2.06 -4.35 6.42
C LEU A 57 2.01 -4.76 4.94
N GLU A 58 0.89 -4.52 4.25
CA GLU A 58 0.78 -4.88 2.83
C GLU A 58 1.74 -4.04 1.98
N SER A 59 1.88 -2.75 2.25
CA SER A 59 2.85 -1.88 1.56
C SER A 59 4.28 -2.36 1.77
N ALA A 60 4.66 -2.70 3.01
CA ALA A 60 5.97 -3.27 3.30
C ALA A 60 6.19 -4.61 2.58
N TYR A 61 5.15 -5.44 2.50
CA TYR A 61 5.22 -6.71 1.78
C TYR A 61 5.33 -6.52 0.26
N GLN A 62 4.61 -5.56 -0.33
CA GLN A 62 4.75 -5.23 -1.75
C GLN A 62 6.14 -4.70 -2.10
N SER A 63 6.71 -3.83 -1.25
CA SER A 63 8.10 -3.39 -1.41
C SER A 63 9.07 -4.56 -1.35
N TYR A 64 8.91 -5.46 -0.37
CA TYR A 64 9.72 -6.67 -0.25
C TYR A 64 9.68 -7.54 -1.51
N LEU A 65 8.51 -7.71 -2.13
CA LEU A 65 8.37 -8.46 -3.39
C LEU A 65 9.00 -7.73 -4.59
N THR A 66 8.87 -6.41 -4.64
CA THR A 66 9.42 -5.57 -5.73
C THR A 66 10.95 -5.59 -5.75
N GLU A 67 11.57 -5.77 -4.59
CA GLU A 67 13.02 -5.98 -4.44
C GLU A 67 13.49 -7.35 -4.98
N GLY A 68 12.57 -8.21 -5.43
CA GLY A 68 12.88 -9.54 -5.97
C GLY A 68 12.94 -10.65 -4.92
N ASN A 69 12.53 -10.38 -3.68
CA ASN A 69 12.47 -11.40 -2.63
C ASN A 69 11.30 -12.36 -2.84
N VAL A 70 11.44 -13.59 -2.36
CA VAL A 70 10.40 -14.62 -2.45
C VAL A 70 9.32 -14.37 -1.40
N GLY A 71 8.08 -14.20 -1.85
CA GLY A 71 6.93 -14.08 -0.96
C GLY A 71 6.62 -15.37 -0.22
N SER A 72 6.44 -15.28 1.10
CA SER A 72 5.90 -16.35 1.94
C SER A 72 5.15 -15.78 3.15
N ASP A 73 4.36 -16.62 3.81
CA ASP A 73 3.68 -16.24 5.05
C ASP A 73 4.67 -15.94 6.17
N GLU A 74 5.81 -16.65 6.21
CA GLU A 74 6.92 -16.39 7.13
C GLU A 74 7.56 -15.03 6.85
N ALA A 75 7.76 -14.67 5.58
CA ALA A 75 8.28 -13.36 5.21
C ALA A 75 7.34 -12.24 5.67
N LYS A 76 6.03 -12.42 5.47
CA LYS A 76 5.01 -11.47 5.92
C LYS A 76 4.96 -11.36 7.45
N CYS A 77 5.09 -12.49 8.16
CA CYS A 77 5.21 -12.52 9.62
C CYS A 77 6.47 -11.79 10.10
N GLY A 78 7.61 -11.99 9.43
CA GLY A 78 8.86 -11.31 9.72
C GLY A 78 8.75 -9.79 9.55
N LEU A 79 8.08 -9.34 8.49
CA LEU A 79 7.79 -7.92 8.27
C LEU A 79 6.89 -7.35 9.35
N LEU A 80 5.82 -8.06 9.71
CA LEU A 80 4.95 -7.65 10.82
C LEU A 80 5.73 -7.53 12.12
N ASN A 81 6.58 -8.51 12.44
CA ASN A 81 7.42 -8.46 13.63
C ASN A 81 8.36 -7.24 13.61
N ARG A 82 8.92 -6.88 12.45
CA ARG A 82 9.76 -5.68 12.31
C ARG A 82 8.97 -4.39 12.58
N LEU A 83 7.73 -4.29 12.07
CA LEU A 83 6.84 -3.15 12.35
C LEU A 83 6.53 -3.06 13.85
N ILE A 84 6.18 -4.18 14.48
CA ILE A 84 5.91 -4.25 15.93
C ILE A 84 7.14 -3.80 16.73
N MET A 85 8.33 -4.31 16.40
CA MET A 85 9.56 -3.96 17.09
C MET A 85 9.88 -2.48 16.92
N ASN A 86 9.63 -1.90 15.75
CA ASN A 86 9.80 -0.46 15.53
C ASN A 86 8.85 0.34 16.43
N LYS A 87 7.54 0.06 16.42
CA LYS A 87 6.56 0.73 17.31
C LYS A 87 6.92 0.58 18.79
N LEU A 88 7.41 -0.60 19.19
CA LEU A 88 7.87 -0.87 20.55
C LEU A 88 9.06 0.02 20.93
N MET A 89 10.05 0.18 20.04
CA MET A 89 11.20 1.04 20.30
C MET A 89 10.79 2.52 20.38
N VAL A 90 9.81 2.96 19.59
CA VAL A 90 9.27 4.32 19.67
C VAL A 90 8.58 4.54 21.01
N ALA A 91 7.69 3.63 21.42
CA ALA A 91 7.04 3.70 22.73
C ALA A 91 8.07 3.73 23.86
N LYS A 92 9.13 2.91 23.76
CA LYS A 92 10.21 2.90 24.74
C LYS A 92 11.03 4.20 24.73
N ALA A 93 11.28 4.78 23.55
CA ALA A 93 11.95 6.06 23.39
C ALA A 93 11.19 7.17 24.10
N GLU A 94 9.86 7.21 23.96
CA GLU A 94 8.98 8.18 24.63
C GLU A 94 9.05 8.01 26.16
N ILE A 95 8.94 6.78 26.65
CA ILE A 95 9.05 6.47 28.10
C ILE A 95 10.41 6.88 28.66
N ASP A 96 11.50 6.58 27.95
CA ASP A 96 12.87 6.88 28.39
C ASP A 96 13.36 8.28 27.98
N SER A 97 12.43 9.13 27.49
CA SER A 97 12.65 10.52 27.09
C SER A 97 13.83 10.70 26.13
N VAL A 98 13.94 9.81 25.14
CA VAL A 98 14.87 9.96 24.01
C VAL A 98 14.33 11.06 23.10
N ILE A 99 15.19 12.03 22.76
CA ILE A 99 14.82 13.20 21.98
C ILE A 99 15.59 13.18 20.67
N VAL A 100 14.88 13.41 19.56
CA VAL A 100 15.45 13.70 18.24
C VAL A 100 15.16 15.16 17.89
N THR A 101 16.15 15.85 17.34
CA THR A 101 16.01 17.29 17.07
C THR A 101 15.19 17.54 15.81
N ASP A 102 14.41 18.62 15.79
CA ASP A 102 13.65 18.98 14.58
C ASP A 102 14.56 19.23 13.37
N LEU A 103 15.76 19.76 13.58
CA LEU A 103 16.76 19.94 12.53
C LEU A 103 17.13 18.60 11.87
N GLU A 104 17.38 17.57 12.68
CA GLU A 104 17.72 16.23 12.19
C GLU A 104 16.54 15.60 11.43
N VAL A 105 15.33 15.75 11.97
CA VAL A 105 14.10 15.29 11.32
C VAL A 105 13.93 15.98 9.97
N ASP A 106 14.09 17.30 9.90
CA ASP A 106 13.89 18.09 8.68
C ASP A 106 14.94 17.78 7.62
N GLN A 107 16.20 17.56 8.02
CA GLN A 107 17.28 17.13 7.13
C GLN A 107 16.99 15.75 6.52
N ASN A 108 16.63 14.77 7.36
CA ASN A 108 16.26 13.43 6.90
C ASN A 108 15.00 13.44 6.02
N THR A 109 14.01 14.25 6.36
CA THR A 109 12.78 14.41 5.58
C THR A 109 13.10 14.99 4.20
N THR A 110 13.93 16.02 4.12
CA THR A 110 14.34 16.63 2.86
C THR A 110 15.10 15.63 1.99
N GLN A 111 16.02 14.86 2.57
CA GLN A 111 16.76 13.82 1.84
C GLN A 111 15.81 12.73 1.29
N ARG A 112 14.88 12.24 2.12
CA ARG A 112 13.91 11.22 1.70
C ARG A 112 12.94 11.74 0.65
N MET A 113 12.44 12.96 0.81
CA MET A 113 11.60 13.59 -0.20
C MET A 113 12.34 13.69 -1.53
N GLY A 114 13.63 14.06 -1.52
CA GLY A 114 14.46 14.08 -2.72
C GLY A 114 14.56 12.71 -3.41
N MET A 115 14.74 11.63 -2.64
CA MET A 115 14.76 10.26 -3.19
C MET A 115 13.40 9.86 -3.78
N ILE A 116 12.30 10.21 -3.11
CA ILE A 116 10.94 9.98 -3.62
C ILE A 116 10.78 10.74 -4.94
N MET A 117 11.07 12.04 -4.97
CA MET A 117 10.94 12.84 -6.20
C MET A 117 11.75 12.26 -7.37
N GLN A 118 12.96 11.75 -7.13
CA GLN A 118 13.77 11.12 -8.16
C GLN A 118 13.10 9.86 -8.74
N ASN A 119 12.51 9.03 -7.89
CA ASN A 119 11.82 7.81 -8.31
C ASN A 119 10.53 8.09 -9.10
N TYR A 120 9.92 9.27 -8.88
CA TYR A 120 8.70 9.71 -9.57
C TYR A 120 8.99 10.77 -10.66
N GLY A 121 10.19 10.73 -11.26
CA GLY A 121 10.50 11.53 -12.46
C GLY A 121 10.72 13.02 -12.23
N ASN A 122 10.98 13.44 -10.98
CA ASN A 122 11.23 14.83 -10.56
C ASN A 122 10.08 15.82 -10.87
N SER A 123 8.85 15.34 -11.06
CA SER A 123 7.66 16.19 -11.20
C SER A 123 6.84 16.20 -9.92
N ALA A 124 6.57 17.41 -9.43
CA ALA A 124 5.68 17.63 -8.30
C ALA A 124 4.27 17.14 -8.62
N GLU A 125 3.79 17.47 -9.81
CA GLU A 125 2.44 17.18 -10.28
C GLU A 125 2.17 15.68 -10.39
N GLU A 126 3.15 14.91 -10.87
CA GLU A 126 3.04 13.45 -10.94
C GLU A 126 2.97 12.86 -9.54
N LEU A 127 3.79 13.34 -8.60
CA LEU A 127 3.77 12.86 -7.22
C LEU A 127 2.44 13.17 -6.53
N GLU A 128 1.91 14.39 -6.70
CA GLU A 128 0.61 14.77 -6.14
C GLU A 128 -0.53 13.94 -6.73
N LYS A 129 -0.48 13.64 -8.03
CA LYS A 129 -1.46 12.78 -8.71
C LYS A 129 -1.41 11.33 -8.22
N GLN A 130 -0.22 10.78 -7.99
CA GLN A 130 -0.05 9.40 -7.52
C GLN A 130 -0.52 9.24 -6.06
N PHE A 131 -0.22 10.22 -5.20
CA PHE A 131 -0.58 10.17 -3.78
C PHE A 131 -1.96 10.76 -3.46
N GLY A 132 -2.55 11.51 -4.40
CA GLY A 132 -3.82 12.23 -4.19
C GLY A 132 -3.74 13.31 -3.11
N LYS A 133 -2.54 13.82 -2.84
CA LYS A 133 -2.23 14.79 -1.77
C LYS A 133 -1.29 15.86 -2.31
N THR A 134 -1.32 17.04 -1.70
CA THR A 134 -0.37 18.11 -2.03
C THR A 134 1.04 17.75 -1.54
N LEU A 135 2.07 18.31 -2.17
CA LEU A 135 3.46 18.10 -1.74
C LEU A 135 3.70 18.44 -0.26
N ASP A 136 3.06 19.50 0.24
CA ASP A 136 3.19 19.92 1.64
C ASP A 136 2.57 18.89 2.60
N GLN A 137 1.41 18.32 2.24
CA GLN A 137 0.80 17.24 3.02
C GLN A 137 1.67 16.00 3.03
N ILE A 138 2.21 15.60 1.87
CA ILE A 138 3.14 14.47 1.76
C ILE A 138 4.38 14.72 2.64
N LYS A 139 4.91 15.95 2.62
CA LYS A 139 6.07 16.33 3.44
C LYS A 139 5.76 16.25 4.94
N ILE A 140 4.59 16.69 5.37
CA ILE A 140 4.17 16.62 6.78
C ILE A 140 4.07 15.16 7.24
N GLU A 141 3.39 14.31 6.46
CA GLU A 141 3.26 12.88 6.78
C GLU A 141 4.62 12.18 6.80
N LEU A 142 5.47 12.48 5.81
CA LEU A 142 6.82 11.94 5.75
C LEU A 142 7.66 12.39 6.95
N ARG A 143 7.50 13.64 7.40
CA ARG A 143 8.21 14.18 8.56
C ARG A 143 7.88 13.40 9.83
N ASP A 144 6.62 13.04 10.03
CA ASP A 144 6.19 12.26 11.18
C ASP A 144 6.76 10.83 11.13
N GLN A 145 6.71 10.18 9.97
CA GLN A 145 7.34 8.87 9.75
C GLN A 145 8.86 8.91 9.97
N VAL A 146 9.52 9.99 9.55
CA VAL A 146 10.97 10.18 9.77
C VAL A 146 11.28 10.33 11.24
N ARG A 147 10.52 11.17 11.98
CA ARG A 147 10.71 11.32 13.42
C ARG A 147 10.57 9.98 14.14
N GLU A 148 9.53 9.23 13.80
CA GLU A 148 9.30 7.91 14.36
C GLU A 148 10.49 6.97 14.12
N GLN A 149 10.98 6.92 12.88
CA GLN A 149 12.14 6.09 12.53
C GLN A 149 13.41 6.52 13.29
N LEU A 150 13.65 7.83 13.44
CA LEU A 150 14.81 8.34 14.17
C LEU A 150 14.72 8.00 15.66
N LEU A 151 13.55 8.15 16.29
CA LEU A 151 13.33 7.75 17.69
C LEU A 151 13.60 6.26 17.91
N SER A 152 13.06 5.41 17.03
CA SER A 152 13.30 3.97 17.08
C SER A 152 14.80 3.64 16.97
N ASN A 153 15.52 4.33 16.08
CA ASN A 153 16.94 4.10 15.85
C ASN A 153 17.78 4.52 17.06
N GLU A 154 17.52 5.71 17.60
CA GLU A 154 18.23 6.22 18.78
C GLU A 154 18.00 5.33 20.00
N MET A 155 16.76 4.87 20.23
CA MET A 155 16.47 3.96 21.33
C MET A 155 17.16 2.60 21.14
N THR A 156 17.17 2.06 19.93
CA THR A 156 17.88 0.81 19.61
C THR A 156 19.37 0.95 19.89
N GLN A 157 19.99 2.05 19.45
CA GLN A 157 21.41 2.33 19.71
C GLN A 157 21.69 2.44 21.22
N ARG A 158 20.82 3.11 21.97
CA ARG A 158 20.94 3.25 23.44
C ARG A 158 20.89 1.89 24.14
N ILE A 159 19.99 1.01 23.73
CA ILE A 159 19.90 -0.37 24.26
C ILE A 159 21.19 -1.13 23.93
N THR A 160 21.64 -1.11 22.67
CA THR A 160 22.85 -1.83 22.26
C THR A 160 24.08 -1.35 23.02
N LYS A 161 24.26 -0.02 23.17
CA LYS A 161 25.35 0.56 23.95
C LYS A 161 25.32 0.08 25.41
N LYS A 162 24.14 0.03 26.02
CA LYS A 162 23.96 -0.48 27.39
C LYS A 162 24.37 -1.95 27.50
N LEU A 163 23.97 -2.79 26.53
CA LEU A 163 24.34 -4.20 26.51
C LEU A 163 25.85 -4.41 26.34
N THR A 164 26.51 -3.66 25.46
CA THR A 164 27.97 -3.73 25.29
C THR A 164 28.74 -3.29 26.54
N SER A 165 28.16 -2.40 27.35
CA SER A 165 28.78 -1.93 28.60
C SER A 165 28.61 -2.89 29.79
N LEU A 166 27.80 -3.96 29.67
CA LEU A 166 27.67 -4.96 30.72
C LEU A 166 28.95 -5.82 30.72
N PRO A 167 29.65 -5.95 31.86
CA PRO A 167 30.80 -6.84 31.96
C PRO A 167 30.34 -8.27 31.65
N GLN A 168 31.05 -8.94 30.74
CA GLN A 168 30.85 -10.36 30.48
C GLN A 168 31.33 -11.12 31.73
N THR A 169 30.38 -11.53 32.58
CA THR A 169 30.64 -12.40 33.74
C THR A 169 30.78 -13.85 33.32
#